data_AF-A0A4R2JQ23-F1
#
_entry.id   AF-A0A4R2JQ23-F1
#
_cell.length_a   1.000
_cell.length_b   1.000
_cell.length_c   1.000
_cell.angle_alpha   90.00
_cell.angle_beta   90.00
_cell.angle_gamma   90.00
#
_symmetry.space_group_name_H-M   'P 1'
#
loop_
_entity.id
_entity.type
_entity.pdbx_description
1 polymer ?
#
loop_
_entity_poly.entity_id
_entity_poly.type
_entity_poly.pdbx_seq_one_letter_code
_entity_poly.pdbx_strand_id
1 'polypeptide(L)'
;MSTDALEPDAAWTPTSCTLPSADRPLRVAEFDDLFTRSLRALDRHDLTGLRLDLASSPEVVEQAASLVVRETACCSFFTFTLTATGGELWLEITVPPSQAAVLDALTTRASAAAGLPR
;
A
#
# COMPACT_ATOMS: atom_id res chain seq x y z
N MET A 1 -30.08 25.69 -6.97
CA MET A 1 -29.70 24.79 -8.08
C MET A 1 -28.19 24.85 -8.20
N SER A 2 -27.51 23.82 -7.70
CA SER A 2 -26.13 23.49 -8.07
C SER A 2 -26.06 21.97 -8.03
N THR A 3 -26.15 21.38 -9.20
CA THR A 3 -25.78 19.99 -9.46
C THR A 3 -24.26 19.98 -9.57
N ASP A 4 -23.60 19.22 -8.71
CA ASP A 4 -22.24 18.77 -8.97
C ASP A 4 -22.29 17.24 -8.99
N ALA A 5 -22.13 16.71 -10.19
CA ALA A 5 -21.84 15.31 -10.46
C ALA A 5 -20.32 15.19 -10.65
N LEU A 6 -19.80 13.97 -10.44
CA LEU A 6 -18.40 13.47 -10.59
C LEU A 6 -17.67 13.40 -9.21
N GLU A 7 -17.12 12.29 -8.70
CA GLU A 7 -16.45 11.14 -9.32
C GLU A 7 -16.48 9.85 -8.45
N PRO A 8 -16.58 8.65 -9.06
CA PRO A 8 -16.45 7.36 -8.37
C PRO A 8 -14.97 6.91 -8.21
N ASP A 9 -14.13 7.73 -7.58
CA ASP A 9 -12.73 7.36 -7.22
C ASP A 9 -12.56 7.22 -5.68
N ALA A 10 -13.62 6.82 -4.98
CA ALA A 10 -13.63 6.72 -3.51
C ALA A 10 -13.75 5.28 -2.99
N ALA A 11 -13.85 4.29 -3.88
CA ALA A 11 -14.21 2.92 -3.49
C ALA A 11 -13.08 2.13 -2.80
N TRP A 12 -11.87 2.69 -2.75
CA TRP A 12 -10.70 2.00 -2.21
C TRP A 12 -10.41 2.30 -0.74
N THR A 13 -10.88 3.42 -0.20
CA THR A 13 -10.51 3.83 1.15
C THR A 13 -11.62 3.49 2.13
N PRO A 14 -11.36 2.71 3.17
CA PRO A 14 -12.39 2.36 4.11
C PRO A 14 -12.70 3.57 4.99
N THR A 15 -13.97 3.73 5.32
CA THR A 15 -14.54 4.85 6.09
C THR A 15 -13.96 5.01 7.50
N SER A 16 -13.06 4.11 7.93
CA SER A 16 -12.37 4.13 9.21
C SER A 16 -11.03 4.88 9.18
N CYS A 17 -10.60 5.43 8.04
CA CYS A 17 -9.50 6.39 7.98
C CYS A 17 -9.94 7.73 8.56
N THR A 18 -9.62 8.00 9.82
CA THR A 18 -9.87 9.28 10.53
C THR A 18 -8.94 10.42 10.05
N LEU A 19 -8.37 10.30 8.85
CA LEU A 19 -7.53 11.31 8.22
C LEU A 19 -8.39 12.10 7.22
N PRO A 20 -8.49 13.44 7.37
CA PRO A 20 -9.21 14.27 6.41
C PRO A 20 -8.64 14.07 5.01
N SER A 21 -9.54 14.00 4.02
CA SER A 21 -9.26 13.65 2.62
C SER A 21 -8.21 14.52 1.90
N ALA A 22 -7.73 15.59 2.52
CA ALA A 22 -6.74 16.51 1.98
C ALA A 22 -5.28 16.05 2.19
N ASP A 23 -5.00 15.13 3.12
CA ASP A 23 -3.65 14.57 3.37
C ASP A 23 -3.41 13.21 2.67
N ARG A 24 -4.43 12.67 1.98
CA ARG A 24 -4.37 11.41 1.22
C ARG A 24 -3.40 11.39 0.03
N PRO A 25 -3.16 12.47 -0.74
CA PRO A 25 -2.30 12.41 -1.92
C PRO A 25 -0.79 12.40 -1.63
N LEU A 26 -0.35 12.68 -0.39
CA LEU A 26 1.08 12.76 -0.05
C LEU A 26 1.71 11.39 0.26
N ARG A 27 1.02 10.48 0.98
CA ARG A 27 1.54 9.13 1.30
C ARG A 27 1.53 8.20 0.09
N VAL A 28 0.54 8.41 -0.76
CA VAL A 28 0.30 7.63 -1.96
C VAL A 28 1.46 7.77 -2.96
N ALA A 29 1.94 9.00 -3.17
CA ALA A 29 3.09 9.26 -4.03
C ALA A 29 4.38 8.65 -3.50
N GLU A 30 4.59 8.61 -2.17
CA GLU A 30 5.74 7.95 -1.56
C GLU A 30 5.68 6.42 -1.74
N PHE A 31 4.48 5.82 -1.66
CA PHE A 31 4.29 4.41 -1.98
C PHE A 31 4.49 4.13 -3.47
N ASP A 32 3.94 4.94 -4.38
CA ASP A 32 4.20 4.80 -5.81
C ASP A 32 5.69 4.90 -6.12
N ASP A 33 6.40 5.83 -5.49
CA ASP A 33 7.83 5.99 -5.67
C ASP A 33 8.61 4.77 -5.16
N LEU A 34 8.27 4.28 -3.96
CA LEU A 34 8.84 3.05 -3.41
C LEU A 34 8.57 1.87 -4.37
N PHE A 35 7.34 1.73 -4.87
CA PHE A 35 6.96 0.65 -5.76
C PHE A 35 7.68 0.74 -7.10
N THR A 36 7.69 1.91 -7.72
CA THR A 36 8.33 2.15 -9.02
C THR A 36 9.83 1.86 -8.96
N ARG A 37 10.51 2.28 -7.88
CA ARG A 37 11.97 2.13 -7.77
C ARG A 37 12.40 0.76 -7.24
N SER A 38 11.60 0.15 -6.39
CA SER A 38 12.07 -0.93 -5.51
C SER A 38 11.24 -2.20 -5.60
N LEU A 39 10.00 -2.17 -6.08
CA LEU A 39 9.17 -3.38 -6.20
C LEU A 39 9.72 -4.27 -7.30
N ARG A 40 10.06 -5.50 -6.93
CA ARG A 40 10.56 -6.55 -7.84
C ARG A 40 9.45 -7.51 -8.23
N ALA A 41 8.62 -7.87 -7.26
CA ALA A 41 7.47 -8.72 -7.47
C ALA A 41 6.39 -8.37 -6.44
N LEU A 42 5.16 -8.76 -6.75
CA LEU A 42 4.03 -8.71 -5.83
C LEU A 42 3.31 -10.06 -5.94
N ASP A 43 2.90 -10.59 -4.79
CA ASP A 43 2.13 -11.81 -4.73
C ASP A 43 0.94 -11.62 -3.80
N ARG A 44 -0.25 -11.94 -4.29
CA ARG A 44 -1.47 -11.88 -3.50
C ARG A 44 -1.81 -13.29 -3.02
N HIS A 45 -1.28 -13.63 -1.84
CA HIS A 45 -1.47 -14.94 -1.24
C HIS A 45 -2.94 -15.22 -0.85
N ASP A 46 -3.69 -14.19 -0.43
CA ASP A 46 -5.07 -14.32 0.06
C ASP A 46 -5.94 -13.09 -0.27
N LEU A 47 -7.26 -13.22 -0.05
CA LEU A 47 -8.20 -12.08 -0.15
C LEU A 47 -7.81 -10.91 0.79
N THR A 48 -7.12 -11.23 1.88
CA THR A 48 -6.72 -10.31 2.94
C THR A 48 -5.22 -10.18 3.09
N GLY A 49 -4.42 -10.83 2.24
CA GLY A 49 -2.96 -10.87 2.34
C GLY A 49 -2.28 -10.47 1.03
N LEU A 50 -1.29 -9.60 1.12
CA LEU A 50 -0.47 -9.13 0.00
C LEU A 50 0.99 -9.14 0.42
N ARG A 51 1.84 -9.76 -0.39
CA ARG A 51 3.28 -9.72 -0.27
C ARG A 51 3.87 -8.85 -1.37
N LEU A 52 4.81 -7.99 -0.99
CA LEU A 52 5.56 -7.12 -1.89
C LEU A 52 7.03 -7.44 -1.72
N ASP A 53 7.66 -8.00 -2.75
CA ASP A 53 9.09 -8.26 -2.75
C ASP A 53 9.82 -7.00 -3.24
N LEU A 54 10.64 -6.43 -2.37
CA LEU A 54 11.35 -5.18 -2.58
C LEU A 54 12.85 -5.43 -2.80
N ALA A 55 13.51 -4.50 -3.47
CA ALA A 55 14.95 -4.50 -3.62
C ALA A 55 15.63 -4.43 -2.24
N SER A 56 16.54 -5.35 -1.98
CA SER A 56 17.23 -5.47 -0.70
C SER A 56 18.42 -4.53 -0.61
N SER A 57 18.13 -3.23 -0.59
CA SER A 57 19.11 -2.19 -0.30
C SER A 57 18.79 -1.51 1.04
N PRO A 58 19.79 -1.03 1.78
CA PRO A 58 19.57 -0.38 3.07
C PRO A 58 18.63 0.83 2.96
N GLU A 59 18.75 1.61 1.88
CA GLU A 59 17.87 2.76 1.61
C GLU A 59 16.39 2.35 1.50
N VAL A 60 16.11 1.23 0.83
CA VAL A 60 14.74 0.72 0.65
C VAL A 60 14.19 0.14 1.95
N VAL A 61 15.03 -0.52 2.76
CA VAL A 61 14.64 -1.00 4.09
C VAL A 61 14.24 0.18 4.98
N GLU A 62 15.04 1.24 5.03
CA GLU A 62 14.74 2.43 5.84
C GLU A 62 13.48 3.15 5.36
N GLN A 63 13.32 3.31 4.04
CA GLN A 63 12.12 3.90 3.46
C GLN A 63 10.86 3.07 3.77
N ALA A 64 10.92 1.75 3.54
CA ALA A 64 9.80 0.86 3.81
C ALA A 64 9.44 0.84 5.31
N ALA A 65 10.43 0.79 6.20
CA ALA A 65 10.19 0.81 7.65
C ALA A 65 9.56 2.13 8.11
N SER A 66 10.06 3.27 7.63
CA SER A 66 9.51 4.60 7.93
C SER A 66 8.05 4.71 7.48
N LEU A 67 7.73 4.22 6.27
CA LEU A 67 6.38 4.19 5.74
C LEU A 67 5.46 3.30 6.57
N VAL A 68 5.89 2.08 6.90
CA VAL A 68 5.12 1.13 7.73
C VAL A 68 4.79 1.74 9.10
N VAL A 69 5.75 2.36 9.77
CA VAL A 69 5.53 3.00 11.08
C VAL A 69 4.47 4.11 10.99
N ARG A 70 4.55 4.93 9.94
CA ARG A 70 3.61 6.04 9.72
C ARG A 70 2.21 5.56 9.33
N GLU A 71 2.12 4.52 8.52
CA GLU A 71 0.84 3.94 8.12
C GLU A 71 0.17 3.17 9.26
N THR A 72 0.94 2.45 10.07
CA THR A 72 0.39 1.77 11.26
C THR A 72 -0.23 2.77 12.24
N ALA A 73 0.33 3.99 12.34
CA ALA A 73 -0.23 5.07 13.15
C ALA A 73 -1.52 5.69 12.58
N CYS A 74 -1.68 5.70 11.24
CA CYS A 74 -2.85 6.29 10.56
C CYS A 74 -3.97 5.28 10.29
N CYS A 75 -3.62 4.02 10.06
CA CYS A 75 -4.48 2.94 9.61
C CYS A 75 -4.20 1.67 10.44
N SER A 76 -4.55 1.70 11.73
CA SER A 76 -4.24 0.64 12.70
C SER A 76 -4.89 -0.73 12.40
N PHE A 77 -5.75 -0.81 11.39
CA PHE A 77 -6.36 -2.05 10.92
C PHE A 77 -5.47 -2.82 9.92
N PHE A 78 -4.46 -2.18 9.35
CA PHE A 78 -3.44 -2.88 8.57
C PHE A 78 -2.40 -3.50 9.51
N THR A 79 -2.07 -4.75 9.24
CA THR A 79 -0.91 -5.40 9.82
C THR A 79 0.18 -5.41 8.77
N PHE A 80 1.30 -4.77 9.07
CA PHE A 80 2.48 -4.73 8.22
C PHE A 80 3.59 -5.57 8.84
N THR A 81 4.12 -6.50 8.07
CA THR A 81 5.25 -7.34 8.47
C THR A 81 6.39 -7.14 7.48
N LEU A 82 7.39 -6.33 7.86
CA LEU A 82 8.60 -6.13 7.05
C LEU A 82 9.64 -7.19 7.44
N THR A 83 10.10 -7.98 6.47
CA THR A 83 11.13 -9.00 6.68
C THR A 83 12.33 -8.70 5.80
N ALA A 84 13.50 -8.56 6.41
CA ALA A 84 14.78 -8.42 5.74
C ALA A 84 15.69 -9.59 6.16
N THR A 85 15.94 -10.53 5.27
CA THR A 85 16.76 -11.72 5.58
C THR A 85 17.55 -12.18 4.35
N GLY A 86 18.79 -12.63 4.54
CA GLY A 86 19.55 -13.29 3.47
C GLY A 86 19.82 -12.46 2.22
N GLY A 87 19.65 -11.14 2.26
CA GLY A 87 19.71 -10.28 1.07
C GLY A 87 18.40 -10.22 0.28
N GLU A 88 17.29 -10.63 0.90
CA GLU A 88 15.92 -10.48 0.43
C GLU A 88 15.17 -9.53 1.36
N LEU A 89 14.24 -8.76 0.79
CA LEU A 89 13.40 -7.81 1.50
C LEU A 89 11.97 -7.99 1.00
N TRP A 90 11.05 -8.28 1.89
CA TRP A 90 9.64 -8.29 1.54
C TRP A 90 8.78 -7.64 2.61
N LEU A 91 7.72 -7.00 2.17
CA LEU A 91 6.69 -6.41 3.01
C LEU A 91 5.41 -7.22 2.82
N GLU A 92 4.95 -7.85 3.89
CA GLU A 92 3.64 -8.48 3.95
C GLU A 92 2.63 -7.50 4.57
N ILE A 93 1.46 -7.41 3.94
CA ILE A 93 0.37 -6.53 4.32
C ILE A 93 -0.87 -7.38 4.49
N THR A 94 -1.43 -7.40 5.70
CA THR A 94 -2.62 -8.16 6.05
C THR A 94 -3.70 -7.23 6.57
N VAL A 95 -4.95 -7.45 6.14
CA VAL A 95 -6.10 -6.64 6.56
C VAL A 95 -7.25 -7.52 7.05
N PRO A 96 -8.15 -7.02 7.90
CA PRO A 96 -9.40 -7.72 8.16
C PRO A 96 -10.25 -7.83 6.87
N PRO A 97 -11.10 -8.87 6.74
CA PRO A 97 -11.87 -9.14 5.53
C PRO A 97 -12.77 -7.97 5.09
N SER A 98 -13.26 -7.17 6.05
CA SER A 98 -14.05 -5.96 5.77
C SER A 98 -13.30 -4.92 4.94
N GLN A 99 -11.96 -4.98 4.92
CA GLN A 99 -11.07 -4.06 4.21
C GLN A 99 -10.36 -4.74 3.03
N ALA A 100 -10.82 -5.91 2.56
CA ALA A 100 -10.23 -6.59 1.40
C ALA A 100 -10.27 -5.70 0.13
N ALA A 101 -11.32 -4.89 0.00
CA ALA A 101 -11.47 -3.84 -1.00
C ALA A 101 -10.57 -2.60 -0.75
N VAL A 102 -9.63 -2.68 0.19
CA VAL A 102 -8.55 -1.71 0.44
C VAL A 102 -7.19 -2.38 0.22
N LEU A 103 -7.16 -3.70 0.01
CA LEU A 103 -5.96 -4.44 -0.38
C LEU A 103 -5.83 -4.77 -1.90
N ASP A 104 -6.90 -5.09 -2.63
CA ASP A 104 -7.00 -5.20 -4.12
C ASP A 104 -6.48 -4.03 -5.05
N ALA A 105 -6.96 -2.79 -5.06
CA ALA A 105 -6.35 -1.60 -5.63
C ALA A 105 -5.10 -1.06 -4.94
N LEU A 106 -4.72 -1.48 -3.73
CA LEU A 106 -3.31 -1.35 -3.34
C LEU A 106 -2.47 -2.27 -4.24
N THR A 107 -2.92 -3.51 -4.45
CA THR A 107 -2.31 -4.44 -5.42
C THR A 107 -2.34 -3.87 -6.84
N THR A 108 -3.48 -3.33 -7.31
CA THR A 108 -3.63 -2.75 -8.66
C THR A 108 -2.72 -1.56 -8.87
N ARG A 109 -2.58 -0.72 -7.83
CA ARG A 109 -1.69 0.43 -7.87
C ARG A 109 -0.23 0.00 -7.89
N ALA A 110 0.16 -0.92 -7.00
CA ALA A 110 1.52 -1.43 -6.93
C ALA A 110 1.95 -2.10 -8.23
N SER A 111 1.06 -2.89 -8.85
CA SER A 111 1.32 -3.51 -10.15
C SER A 111 1.44 -2.48 -11.27
N ALA A 112 0.55 -1.48 -11.31
CA ALA A 112 0.59 -0.41 -12.30
C ALA A 112 1.88 0.45 -12.16
N ALA A 113 2.26 0.81 -10.94
CA ALA A 113 3.46 1.62 -10.67
C ALA A 113 4.76 0.87 -11.01
N ALA A 114 4.83 -0.42 -10.70
CA ALA A 114 6.00 -1.25 -11.00
C ALA A 114 6.02 -1.81 -12.44
N GLY A 115 4.95 -1.60 -13.22
CA GLY A 115 4.81 -2.19 -14.55
C GLY A 115 4.73 -3.72 -14.55
N LEU A 116 4.28 -4.31 -13.44
CA LEU A 116 4.17 -5.76 -13.28
C LEU A 116 2.82 -6.26 -13.82
N PRO A 117 2.78 -7.46 -14.43
CA PRO A 117 1.50 -8.08 -14.77
C PRO A 117 0.70 -8.36 -13.49
N ARG A 118 -0.62 -8.15 -13.56
CA ARG A 118 -1.55 -8.40 -12.46
C ARG A 118 -1.80 -9.90 -12.27
#